data_AF-A0AAW0DM88-F1
#
_entry.id   AF-A0AAW0DM88-F1
#
_cell.length_a   1.000
_cell.length_b   1.000
_cell.length_c   1.000
_cell.angle_alpha   90.00
_cell.angle_beta   90.00
_cell.angle_gamma   90.00
#
_symmetry.space_group_name_H-M   'P 1'
#
loop_
_entity.id
_entity.type
_entity.pdbx_description
1 polymer ?
#
loop_
_entity_poly.entity_id
_entity_poly.type
_entity_poly.pdbx_seq_one_letter_code
_entity_poly.pdbx_strand_id
1 'polypeptide(L)'
;MMAKFSVILALLAANLAAATYIPRQAPGTQFITGPCQSDKDCASDCCGFNTGKCAGPVIAQERDGGCGFGDAQPNDRAARVFLGQAPAAPPATNNGAGGAAAGSGKPPGTQFITGPCANDGECQSGCCGFNTGKCAGAIIALERDGGCGFGDAQPNDNAARKLRGQA
;
A
#
# COMPACT_ATOMS: atom_id res chain seq x y z
N MET A 1 -35.92 31.46 23.90
CA MET A 1 -35.67 30.01 24.10
C MET A 1 -35.17 29.30 22.84
N MET A 2 -35.56 29.71 21.63
CA MET A 2 -35.13 29.11 20.34
C MET A 2 -33.61 29.12 20.08
N ALA A 3 -32.91 30.21 20.45
CA ALA A 3 -31.45 30.30 20.24
C ALA A 3 -30.64 29.30 21.09
N LYS A 4 -31.11 28.99 22.31
CA LYS A 4 -30.45 28.01 23.20
C LYS A 4 -30.60 26.58 22.67
N PHE A 5 -31.76 26.24 22.10
CA PHE A 5 -31.99 24.94 21.45
C PHE A 5 -31.15 24.78 20.17
N SER A 6 -30.96 25.84 19.40
CA SER A 6 -30.16 25.80 18.16
C SER A 6 -28.67 25.56 18.44
N VAL A 7 -28.12 26.18 19.50
CA VAL A 7 -26.72 25.99 19.91
C VAL A 7 -26.48 24.58 20.43
N ILE A 8 -27.42 24.04 21.22
CA ILE A 8 -27.32 22.66 21.72
C ILE A 8 -27.37 21.66 20.56
N LEU A 9 -28.29 21.85 19.61
CA LEU A 9 -28.39 20.97 18.44
C LEU A 9 -27.13 21.00 17.56
N ALA A 10 -26.54 22.18 17.34
CA ALA A 10 -25.29 22.34 16.59
C ALA A 10 -24.10 21.66 17.29
N LEU A 11 -24.00 21.77 18.62
CA LEU A 11 -22.97 21.11 19.41
C LEU A 11 -23.11 19.59 19.38
N LEU A 12 -24.35 19.05 19.49
CA LEU A 12 -24.57 17.61 19.36
C LEU A 12 -24.22 17.10 17.95
N ALA A 13 -24.57 17.85 16.90
CA ALA A 13 -24.24 17.47 15.52
C ALA A 13 -22.72 17.46 15.28
N ALA A 14 -21.99 18.44 15.81
CA ALA A 14 -20.53 18.50 15.71
C ALA A 14 -19.85 17.33 16.45
N ASN A 15 -20.34 16.96 17.64
CA ASN A 15 -19.80 15.83 18.40
C ASN A 15 -20.07 14.48 17.72
N LEU A 16 -21.23 14.30 17.06
CA LEU A 16 -21.52 13.09 16.28
C LEU A 16 -20.61 12.96 15.04
N ALA A 17 -20.33 14.08 14.36
CA ALA A 17 -19.41 14.10 13.23
C ALA A 17 -17.96 13.79 13.64
N ALA A 18 -17.52 14.30 14.80
CA ALA A 18 -16.19 14.00 15.33
C ALA A 18 -16.05 12.54 15.81
N ALA A 19 -17.11 11.94 16.37
CA ALA A 19 -17.10 10.55 16.84
C ALA A 19 -17.06 9.51 15.69
N THR A 20 -17.46 9.90 14.48
CA THR A 20 -17.41 9.05 13.27
C THR A 20 -16.20 9.34 12.38
N TYR A 21 -15.41 10.36 12.72
CA TYR A 21 -14.18 10.69 12.03
C TYR A 21 -13.09 9.68 12.41
N ILE A 22 -12.95 8.63 11.59
CA ILE A 22 -11.77 7.77 11.63
C ILE A 22 -10.62 8.58 11.02
N PRO A 23 -9.57 8.94 11.77
CA PRO A 23 -8.43 9.63 11.19
C PRO A 23 -7.83 8.74 10.11
N ARG A 24 -7.91 9.18 8.85
CA ARG A 24 -7.19 8.54 7.76
C ARG A 24 -5.70 8.59 8.11
N GLN A 25 -5.06 7.43 8.21
CA GLN A 25 -3.61 7.39 8.11
C GLN A 25 -3.21 7.82 6.69
N ALA A 26 -1.94 8.16 6.49
CA ALA A 26 -1.45 8.56 5.18
C ALA A 26 -1.81 7.50 4.12
N PRO A 27 -2.09 7.88 2.86
CA PRO A 27 -2.38 6.92 1.81
C PRO A 27 -1.36 5.78 1.77
N GLY A 28 -1.86 4.56 1.63
CA GLY A 28 -1.05 3.35 1.51
C GLY A 28 -0.47 2.84 2.83
N THR A 29 -0.96 3.30 3.98
CA THR A 29 -0.46 2.87 5.29
C THR A 29 -1.45 2.03 6.09
N GLN A 30 -2.72 1.95 5.67
CA GLN A 30 -3.71 1.15 6.39
C GLN A 30 -3.37 -0.35 6.26
N PHE A 31 -3.33 -1.04 7.41
CA PHE A 31 -3.09 -2.47 7.47
C PHE A 31 -4.33 -3.29 7.08
N ILE A 32 -4.12 -4.57 6.79
CA ILE A 32 -5.19 -5.55 6.55
C ILE A 32 -6.23 -5.49 7.69
N THR A 33 -7.50 -5.60 7.34
CA THR A 33 -8.71 -5.39 8.17
C THR A 33 -8.98 -3.96 8.63
N GLY A 34 -8.03 -3.02 8.43
CA GLY A 34 -8.24 -1.60 8.68
C GLY A 34 -9.30 -1.02 7.73
N PRO A 35 -10.03 0.02 8.15
CA PRO A 35 -11.02 0.67 7.29
C PRO A 35 -10.33 1.36 6.12
N CYS A 36 -11.01 1.40 4.99
CA CYS A 36 -10.57 2.09 3.78
C CYS A 36 -11.78 2.58 2.98
N GLN A 37 -11.54 3.60 2.17
CA GLN A 37 -12.54 4.19 1.28
C GLN A 37 -12.12 4.10 -0.20
N SER A 38 -10.87 3.73 -0.45
CA SER A 38 -10.33 3.37 -1.76
C SER A 38 -9.12 2.45 -1.60
N ASP A 39 -8.75 1.76 -2.67
CA ASP A 39 -7.55 0.90 -2.74
C ASP A 39 -6.27 1.61 -2.26
N LYS A 40 -6.16 2.92 -2.52
CA LYS A 40 -5.00 3.73 -2.15
C LYS A 40 -4.85 3.97 -0.66
N ASP A 41 -5.89 3.72 0.15
CA ASP A 41 -5.75 3.85 1.60
C ASP A 41 -4.92 2.68 2.16
N CYS A 42 -4.94 1.52 1.47
CA CYS A 42 -4.41 0.25 1.95
C CYS A 42 -2.95 0.02 1.55
N ALA A 43 -2.18 -0.52 2.49
CA ALA A 43 -0.84 -1.07 2.27
C ALA A 43 -0.81 -2.12 1.14
N SER A 44 -1.88 -2.90 1.03
CA SER A 44 -2.06 -3.95 0.04
C SER A 44 -2.57 -3.47 -1.32
N ASP A 45 -2.79 -2.17 -1.49
CA ASP A 45 -3.45 -1.58 -2.67
C ASP A 45 -4.83 -2.19 -2.98
N CYS A 46 -5.50 -2.75 -1.97
CA CYS A 46 -6.81 -3.38 -2.13
C CYS A 46 -7.71 -3.08 -0.94
N CYS A 47 -8.77 -2.33 -1.23
CA CYS A 47 -9.88 -2.07 -0.33
C CYS A 47 -11.07 -2.93 -0.75
N GLY A 48 -11.46 -3.89 0.10
CA GLY A 48 -12.47 -4.89 -0.22
C GLY A 48 -13.79 -4.27 -0.66
N PHE A 49 -14.24 -4.63 -1.87
CA PHE A 49 -15.33 -3.97 -2.58
C PHE A 49 -16.65 -3.96 -1.79
N ASN A 50 -16.98 -5.06 -1.11
CA ASN A 50 -18.19 -5.16 -0.29
C ASN A 50 -17.99 -4.74 1.17
N THR A 51 -16.76 -4.74 1.67
CA THR A 51 -16.48 -4.65 3.11
C THR A 51 -15.89 -3.32 3.55
N GLY A 52 -15.30 -2.53 2.64
CA GLY A 52 -14.65 -1.26 2.99
C GLY A 52 -13.47 -1.44 3.94
N LYS A 53 -12.82 -2.61 3.88
CA LYS A 53 -11.66 -2.96 4.70
C LYS A 53 -10.50 -3.38 3.82
N CYS A 54 -9.29 -2.99 4.22
CA CYS A 54 -8.08 -3.38 3.53
C CYS A 54 -7.94 -4.90 3.59
N ALA A 55 -7.69 -5.52 2.44
CA ALA A 55 -7.62 -6.96 2.33
C ALA A 55 -6.40 -7.38 1.50
N GLY A 56 -5.96 -8.62 1.69
CA GLY A 56 -4.96 -9.22 0.82
C GLY A 56 -5.55 -9.30 -0.59
N PRO A 57 -4.83 -8.90 -1.66
CA PRO A 57 -5.46 -8.70 -2.97
C PRO A 57 -6.15 -9.94 -3.52
N VAL A 58 -5.54 -11.13 -3.35
CA VAL A 58 -6.12 -12.41 -3.80
C VAL A 58 -7.32 -12.81 -2.93
N ILE A 59 -7.21 -12.65 -1.61
CA ILE A 59 -8.27 -13.01 -0.66
C ILE A 59 -9.51 -12.11 -0.85
N ALA A 60 -9.30 -10.85 -1.23
CA ALA A 60 -10.40 -9.93 -1.52
C ALA A 60 -11.25 -10.39 -2.71
N GLN A 61 -10.63 -11.01 -3.72
CA GLN A 61 -11.37 -11.60 -4.85
C GLN A 61 -12.30 -12.73 -4.40
N GLU A 62 -11.87 -13.52 -3.40
CA GLU A 62 -12.61 -14.68 -2.93
C GLU A 62 -13.70 -14.33 -1.91
N ARG A 63 -13.44 -13.34 -1.04
CA ARG A 63 -14.28 -13.06 0.14
C ARG A 63 -14.91 -11.67 0.19
N ASP A 64 -14.28 -10.68 -0.45
CA ASP A 64 -14.74 -9.29 -0.39
C ASP A 64 -15.40 -8.83 -1.69
N GLY A 65 -15.52 -9.71 -2.69
CA GLY A 65 -16.07 -9.43 -4.02
C GLY A 65 -15.14 -8.67 -4.95
N GLY A 66 -13.84 -8.60 -4.63
CA GLY A 66 -12.82 -7.86 -5.35
C GLY A 66 -12.29 -6.64 -4.58
N CYS A 67 -11.37 -5.90 -5.19
CA CYS A 67 -10.87 -4.61 -4.71
C CYS A 67 -11.71 -3.45 -5.29
N GLY A 68 -11.53 -2.22 -4.81
CA GLY A 68 -12.19 -1.03 -5.34
C GLY A 68 -13.43 -0.56 -4.57
N PHE A 69 -13.44 -0.64 -3.24
CA PHE A 69 -14.54 -0.07 -2.45
C PHE A 69 -14.85 1.39 -2.85
N GLY A 70 -16.12 1.68 -3.10
CA GLY A 70 -16.58 3.00 -3.56
C GLY A 70 -16.54 3.21 -5.08
N ASP A 71 -15.95 2.29 -5.84
CA ASP A 71 -16.03 2.30 -7.31
C ASP A 71 -17.36 1.69 -7.79
N ALA A 72 -17.72 1.96 -9.04
CA ALA A 72 -18.95 1.42 -9.65
C ALA A 72 -18.92 -0.11 -9.84
N GLN A 73 -17.72 -0.69 -9.95
CA GLN A 73 -17.48 -2.12 -10.15
C GLN A 73 -16.21 -2.57 -9.43
N PRO A 74 -16.16 -3.82 -8.94
CA PRO A 74 -14.95 -4.36 -8.34
C PRO A 74 -13.85 -4.56 -9.38
N ASN A 75 -12.60 -4.54 -8.93
CA ASN A 75 -11.43 -4.78 -9.75
C ASN A 75 -10.51 -5.87 -9.16
N ASP A 76 -9.59 -6.40 -9.96
CA ASP A 76 -8.60 -7.41 -9.57
C ASP A 76 -7.15 -6.92 -9.72
N ARG A 77 -6.94 -5.61 -9.89
CA ARG A 77 -5.64 -5.05 -10.29
C ARG A 77 -4.53 -5.44 -9.34
N ALA A 78 -4.76 -5.27 -8.04
CA ALA A 78 -3.79 -5.58 -7.01
C ALA A 78 -3.50 -7.10 -6.95
N ALA A 79 -4.50 -7.94 -7.21
CA ALA A 79 -4.33 -9.40 -7.26
C ALA A 79 -3.45 -9.80 -8.44
N ARG A 80 -3.66 -9.21 -9.62
CA ARG A 80 -2.83 -9.48 -10.81
C ARG A 80 -1.37 -9.06 -10.58
N VAL A 81 -1.14 -7.89 -10.00
CA VAL A 81 0.22 -7.42 -9.65
C VAL A 81 0.88 -8.37 -8.65
N PHE A 82 0.14 -8.79 -7.61
CA PHE A 82 0.64 -9.74 -6.62
C PHE A 82 1.03 -11.10 -7.24
N LEU A 83 0.26 -11.58 -8.22
CA LEU A 83 0.52 -12.81 -8.97
C LEU A 83 1.57 -12.65 -10.08
N GLY A 84 2.20 -11.47 -10.21
CA GLY A 84 3.20 -11.20 -11.24
C GLY A 84 2.64 -11.08 -12.66
N GLN A 85 1.32 -10.89 -12.79
CA GLN A 85 0.63 -10.70 -14.06
C GLN A 85 0.61 -9.21 -14.41
N ALA A 86 0.47 -8.90 -15.70
CA ALA A 86 0.22 -7.52 -16.12
C ALA A 86 -1.02 -6.95 -15.38
N PRO A 87 -1.06 -5.68 -14.97
CA PRO A 87 -2.26 -5.11 -14.34
C PRO A 87 -3.47 -5.15 -15.29
N ALA A 88 -4.70 -5.31 -14.76
CA ALA A 88 -5.90 -5.12 -15.58
C ALA A 88 -6.00 -3.65 -15.99
N ALA A 89 -6.29 -3.42 -17.27
CA ALA A 89 -6.45 -2.07 -17.80
C ALA A 89 -7.52 -1.34 -16.96
N PRO A 90 -7.22 -0.16 -16.40
CA PRO A 90 -8.25 0.68 -15.79
C PRO A 90 -9.39 0.94 -16.78
N PRO A 91 -10.63 1.22 -16.32
CA PRO A 91 -11.51 2.10 -17.07
C PRO A 91 -10.70 3.38 -17.37
N ALA A 92 -10.67 3.80 -18.64
CA ALA A 92 -9.73 4.79 -19.14
C ALA A 92 -9.65 6.05 -18.26
N THR A 93 -8.58 6.15 -17.47
CA THR A 93 -7.98 7.41 -17.06
C THR A 93 -6.49 7.28 -17.35
N ASN A 94 -5.98 8.27 -18.08
CA ASN A 94 -4.65 8.28 -18.65
C ASN A 94 -3.59 8.32 -17.52
N ASN A 95 -2.62 7.39 -17.55
CA ASN A 95 -1.18 7.67 -17.67
C ASN A 95 -0.39 6.35 -17.62
N GLY A 96 0.55 6.21 -18.56
CA GLY A 96 1.09 4.92 -18.97
C GLY A 96 2.52 4.59 -18.53
N ALA A 97 3.00 3.54 -19.22
CA ALA A 97 4.36 3.04 -19.38
C ALA A 97 5.01 2.25 -18.23
N GLY A 98 5.18 0.95 -18.47
CA GLY A 98 6.27 0.19 -17.89
C GLY A 98 7.62 0.73 -18.39
N GLY A 99 8.55 0.86 -17.46
CA GLY A 99 9.89 1.41 -17.66
C GLY A 99 10.47 1.72 -16.28
N ALA A 100 11.77 1.44 -16.08
CA ALA A 100 12.57 1.61 -14.87
C ALA A 100 11.85 2.30 -13.69
N ALA A 101 11.59 1.54 -12.62
CA ALA A 101 10.84 2.03 -11.46
C ALA A 101 11.44 3.35 -10.96
N ALA A 102 10.77 4.46 -11.28
CA ALA A 102 10.79 5.63 -10.41
C ALA A 102 10.34 5.12 -9.03
N GLY A 103 11.04 5.52 -7.98
CA GLY A 103 10.76 5.08 -6.62
C GLY A 103 9.28 5.17 -6.27
N SER A 104 8.86 4.41 -5.27
CA SER A 104 7.44 4.28 -4.90
C SER A 104 6.78 5.62 -4.55
N GLY A 105 7.57 6.68 -4.32
CA GLY A 105 7.11 8.00 -3.87
C GLY A 105 6.57 7.96 -2.44
N LYS A 106 6.69 6.83 -1.76
CA LYS A 106 6.21 6.63 -0.39
C LYS A 106 7.26 7.07 0.63
N PRO A 107 6.84 7.41 1.86
CA PRO A 107 7.78 7.76 2.92
C PRO A 107 8.78 6.63 3.20
N PRO A 108 10.01 6.95 3.66
CA PRO A 108 11.01 5.94 4.00
C PRO A 108 10.47 4.86 4.97
N GLY A 109 10.82 3.60 4.71
CA GLY A 109 10.50 2.44 5.55
C GLY A 109 9.04 2.00 5.50
N THR A 110 8.20 2.59 4.64
CA THR A 110 6.77 2.27 4.56
C THR A 110 6.43 1.28 3.45
N GLN A 111 7.38 1.01 2.55
CA GLN A 111 7.10 0.19 1.38
C GLN A 111 7.23 -1.30 1.71
N PHE A 112 6.18 -2.07 1.37
CA PHE A 112 6.08 -3.49 1.68
C PHE A 112 6.84 -4.35 0.68
N ILE A 113 7.10 -5.60 1.07
CA ILE A 113 7.68 -6.63 0.20
C ILE A 113 6.91 -6.70 -1.14
N THR A 114 7.65 -6.84 -2.23
CA THR A 114 7.24 -6.78 -3.65
C THR A 114 6.81 -5.42 -4.20
N GLY A 115 6.65 -4.40 -3.34
CA GLY A 115 6.39 -3.03 -3.79
C GLY A 115 7.60 -2.42 -4.51
N PRO A 116 7.39 -1.45 -5.42
CA PRO A 116 8.49 -0.77 -6.11
C PRO A 116 9.34 0.01 -5.12
N CYS A 117 10.61 0.27 -5.44
CA CYS A 117 11.49 1.11 -4.62
C CYS A 117 12.60 1.72 -5.46
N ALA A 118 13.07 2.92 -5.08
CA ALA A 118 14.27 3.53 -5.69
C ALA A 118 15.53 3.38 -4.85
N ASN A 119 15.41 3.00 -3.58
CA ASN A 119 16.54 2.72 -2.69
C ASN A 119 16.07 1.87 -1.51
N ASP A 120 17.01 1.26 -0.79
CA ASP A 120 16.77 0.40 0.37
C ASP A 120 15.92 1.07 1.46
N GLY A 121 16.06 2.39 1.61
CA GLY A 121 15.37 3.19 2.63
C GLY A 121 13.87 3.32 2.41
N GLU A 122 13.34 3.06 1.21
CA GLU A 122 11.89 3.03 0.98
C GLU A 122 11.24 1.78 1.59
N CYS A 123 11.99 0.68 1.62
CA CYS A 123 11.47 -0.63 2.03
C CYS A 123 11.46 -0.80 3.55
N GLN A 124 10.35 -1.28 4.10
CA GLN A 124 10.27 -1.68 5.50
C GLN A 124 11.31 -2.77 5.84
N SER A 125 11.61 -3.64 4.88
CA SER A 125 12.66 -4.66 5.00
C SER A 125 14.08 -4.09 4.93
N GLY A 126 14.23 -2.81 4.60
CA GLY A 126 15.52 -2.15 4.37
C GLY A 126 16.28 -2.68 3.16
N CYS A 127 15.61 -3.35 2.21
CA CYS A 127 16.24 -3.92 1.04
C CYS A 127 15.38 -3.74 -0.20
N CYS A 128 15.89 -2.97 -1.14
CA CYS A 128 15.38 -2.79 -2.48
C CYS A 128 16.21 -3.65 -3.44
N GLY A 129 15.59 -4.67 -4.03
CA GLY A 129 16.29 -5.68 -4.84
C GLY A 129 17.06 -5.07 -6.00
N PHE A 130 18.36 -5.36 -6.07
CA PHE A 130 19.32 -4.69 -6.95
C PHE A 130 18.94 -4.77 -8.44
N ASN A 131 18.46 -5.93 -8.89
CA ASN A 131 18.05 -6.11 -10.29
C ASN A 131 16.56 -5.83 -10.54
N THR A 132 15.74 -5.82 -9.49
CA THR A 132 14.28 -5.82 -9.66
C THR A 132 13.61 -4.50 -9.33
N GLY A 133 14.26 -3.63 -8.54
CA GLY A 133 13.66 -2.39 -8.06
C GLY A 133 12.42 -2.63 -7.21
N LYS A 134 12.37 -3.78 -6.52
CA LYS A 134 11.27 -4.18 -5.64
C LYS A 134 11.77 -4.49 -4.25
N CYS A 135 11.01 -4.08 -3.25
CA CYS A 135 11.31 -4.41 -1.86
C CYS A 135 11.28 -5.92 -1.67
N ALA A 136 12.28 -6.46 -1.00
CA ALA A 136 12.38 -7.89 -0.74
C ALA A 136 12.91 -8.15 0.67
N GLY A 137 12.65 -9.35 1.18
CA GLY A 137 13.32 -9.79 2.41
C GLY A 137 14.82 -9.89 2.11
N ALA A 138 15.67 -9.30 2.96
CA ALA A 138 17.08 -9.10 2.62
C ALA A 138 17.84 -10.40 2.28
N ILE A 139 17.50 -11.53 2.91
CA ILE A 139 18.07 -12.84 2.57
C ILE A 139 17.63 -13.29 1.18
N ILE A 140 16.33 -13.20 0.89
CA ILE A 140 15.75 -13.61 -0.41
C ILE A 140 16.27 -12.72 -1.54
N ALA A 141 16.49 -11.44 -1.27
CA ALA A 141 17.05 -10.51 -2.25
C ALA A 141 18.45 -10.91 -2.70
N LEU A 142 19.28 -11.46 -1.80
CA LEU A 142 20.62 -11.95 -2.16
C LEU A 142 20.54 -13.13 -3.14
N GLU A 143 19.57 -14.02 -2.97
CA GLU A 143 19.43 -15.23 -3.78
C GLU A 143 18.75 -14.96 -5.12
N ARG A 144 17.71 -14.11 -5.13
CA ARG A 144 16.82 -13.91 -6.28
C ARG A 144 17.07 -12.61 -7.02
N ASP A 145 17.34 -11.54 -6.28
CA ASP A 145 17.33 -10.17 -6.80
C ASP A 145 18.75 -9.61 -7.03
N GLY A 146 19.79 -10.41 -6.75
CA GLY A 146 21.21 -10.04 -6.88
C GLY A 146 21.74 -9.16 -5.75
N GLY A 147 21.05 -9.11 -4.62
CA GLY A 147 21.37 -8.27 -3.46
C GLY A 147 20.43 -7.07 -3.29
N CYS A 148 20.75 -6.23 -2.31
CA CYS A 148 20.05 -4.96 -2.03
C CYS A 148 20.78 -3.80 -2.71
N GLY A 149 20.20 -2.59 -2.70
CA GLY A 149 20.84 -1.40 -3.27
C GLY A 149 20.44 -1.09 -4.71
N PHE A 150 19.16 -1.26 -5.08
CA PHE A 150 18.67 -0.78 -6.38
C PHE A 150 19.03 0.70 -6.57
N GLY A 151 19.57 1.04 -7.76
CA GLY A 151 20.03 2.39 -8.07
C GLY A 151 21.48 2.68 -7.65
N ASP A 152 22.10 1.82 -6.84
CA ASP A 152 23.52 1.92 -6.49
C ASP A 152 24.41 1.36 -7.61
N ALA A 153 25.69 1.76 -7.61
CA ALA A 153 26.67 1.25 -8.57
C ALA A 153 26.99 -0.25 -8.36
N GLN A 154 26.77 -0.78 -7.14
CA GLN A 154 27.05 -2.16 -6.75
C GLN A 154 26.00 -2.64 -5.73
N PRO A 155 25.63 -3.95 -5.74
CA PRO A 155 24.72 -4.49 -4.75
C PRO A 155 25.37 -4.56 -3.37
N ASN A 156 24.53 -4.50 -2.33
CA ASN A 156 24.95 -4.61 -0.93
C ASN A 156 24.17 -5.71 -0.18
N ASP A 157 24.67 -6.13 0.98
CA ASP A 157 24.03 -7.12 1.86
C ASP A 157 23.77 -6.59 3.28
N ASN A 158 23.78 -5.26 3.46
CA ASN A 158 23.73 -4.61 4.78
C ASN A 158 22.50 -5.03 5.59
N ALA A 159 21.33 -5.04 4.94
CA ALA A 159 20.08 -5.47 5.56
C ALA A 159 20.12 -6.95 5.97
N ALA A 160 20.78 -7.80 5.19
CA ALA A 160 20.95 -9.22 5.50
C ALA A 160 21.94 -9.44 6.65
N ARG A 161 23.06 -8.72 6.68
CA ARG A 161 24.02 -8.75 7.80
C ARG A 161 23.35 -8.35 9.12
N LYS A 162 22.51 -7.30 9.09
CA LYS A 162 21.75 -6.86 10.27
C LYS A 162 20.81 -7.95 10.78
N LEU A 163 20.11 -8.65 9.89
CA LEU A 163 19.24 -9.79 10.26
C LEU A 163 20.03 -10.97 10.84
N ARG A 164 21.25 -11.21 10.35
CA ARG A 164 22.14 -12.26 10.85
C ARG A 164 22.88 -11.88 12.14
N GLY A 165 22.72 -10.64 12.64
CA GLY A 165 23.44 -10.14 13.82
C GLY A 165 24.92 -9.85 13.58
N GLN A 166 25.32 -9.63 12.33
CA GLN A 166 26.72 -9.46 11.91
C GLN A 166 27.15 -7.98 11.83
N ALA A 167 26.56 -7.10 12.65
CA ALA A 167 26.77 -5.65 12.59
C ALA A 167 28.23 -5.27 12.88
#